data_AF-A0A534N159-F1
#
_entry.id   AF-A0A534N159-F1
#
_cell.length_a   1.000
_cell.length_b   1.000
_cell.length_c   1.000
_cell.angle_alpha   90.00
_cell.angle_beta   90.00
_cell.angle_gamma   90.00
#
_symmetry.space_group_name_H-M   'P 1'
#
loop_
_entity.id
_entity.type
_entity.pdbx_description
1 polymer ?
#
loop_
_entity_poly.entity_id
_entity_poly.type
_entity_poly.pdbx_seq_one_letter_code
_entity_poly.pdbx_strand_id
1 'polypeptide(L)'
;MRPRSTSGESAAALVLLSYDVSGANRSAASRVAHLIFGRKDAAEVAPPPYIQRPGVVWIGQSVFLLPQSIAVELVERLHGLGASVTTARISIPRAEIEAFRRRRL
;
A
#
# COMPACT_ATOMS: atom_id res chain seq x y z
N MET A 1 -38.88 7.80 -19.71
CA MET A 1 -37.87 8.48 -18.88
C MET A 1 -36.87 7.42 -18.41
N ARG A 2 -35.69 7.32 -19.04
CA ARG A 2 -34.65 6.34 -18.66
C ARG A 2 -33.82 6.91 -17.50
N PRO A 3 -33.42 6.12 -16.49
CA PRO A 3 -32.57 6.64 -15.43
C PRO A 3 -31.22 7.05 -16.01
N ARG A 4 -30.80 8.27 -15.65
CA ARG A 4 -29.48 8.82 -15.94
C ARG A 4 -28.45 7.91 -15.29
N SER A 5 -27.65 7.23 -16.12
CA SER A 5 -26.44 6.55 -15.66
C SER A 5 -25.61 7.56 -14.88
N THR A 6 -25.42 7.30 -13.59
CA THR A 6 -24.50 8.06 -12.75
C THR A 6 -23.15 8.08 -13.45
N SER A 7 -22.71 9.29 -13.77
CA SER A 7 -21.37 9.65 -14.19
C SER A 7 -20.36 8.76 -13.47
N GLY A 8 -19.60 7.98 -14.26
CA GLY A 8 -18.56 7.11 -13.76
C GLY A 8 -17.63 7.91 -12.87
N GLU A 9 -17.81 7.75 -11.56
CA GLU A 9 -16.77 8.00 -10.58
C GLU A 9 -15.63 7.10 -11.04
N SER A 10 -14.65 7.68 -11.71
CA SER A 10 -13.45 6.95 -12.14
C SER A 10 -12.92 6.31 -10.89
N ALA A 11 -13.15 5.01 -10.72
CA ALA A 11 -12.61 4.27 -9.59
C ALA A 11 -11.11 4.54 -9.63
N ALA A 12 -10.62 5.34 -8.68
CA ALA A 12 -9.24 5.77 -8.69
C ALA A 12 -8.39 4.51 -8.80
N ALA A 13 -7.57 4.41 -9.85
CA ALA A 13 -6.92 3.16 -10.20
C ALA A 13 -6.12 2.64 -8.99
N LEU A 14 -6.55 1.48 -8.48
CA LEU A 14 -5.91 0.85 -7.34
C LEU A 14 -4.84 -0.10 -7.84
N VAL A 15 -3.76 -0.17 -7.07
CA VAL A 15 -2.66 -1.08 -7.31
C VAL A 15 -2.64 -2.08 -6.17
N LEU A 16 -2.70 -3.36 -6.54
CA LEU A 16 -2.27 -4.45 -5.69
C LEU A 16 -0.75 -4.52 -5.77
N LEU A 17 -0.10 -4.33 -4.63
CA LEU A 17 1.35 -4.41 -4.49
C LEU A 17 1.67 -5.56 -3.53
N SER A 18 2.52 -6.48 -3.97
CA SER A 18 3.19 -7.43 -3.10
C SER A 18 4.70 -7.21 -3.15
N TYR A 19 5.37 -7.45 -2.03
CA TYR A 19 6.82 -7.43 -2.00
C TYR A 19 7.40 -8.61 -1.25
N ASP A 20 8.64 -8.94 -1.55
CA ASP A 20 9.44 -9.92 -0.85
C ASP A 20 10.83 -9.36 -0.54
N VAL A 21 11.39 -9.74 0.61
CA VAL A 21 12.76 -9.40 1.00
C VAL A 21 13.45 -10.70 1.34
N SER A 22 14.60 -10.94 0.70
CA SER A 22 15.40 -12.13 1.00
C SER A 22 15.69 -12.25 2.50
N GLY A 23 15.38 -13.40 3.08
CA GLY A 23 15.61 -13.70 4.50
C GLY A 23 17.08 -13.61 4.92
N ALA A 24 18.01 -13.68 3.96
CA ALA A 24 19.43 -13.46 4.21
C ALA A 24 19.75 -11.99 4.57
N ASN A 25 18.90 -11.03 4.20
CA ASN A 25 19.10 -9.61 4.44
C ASN A 25 18.15 -9.05 5.52
N ARG A 26 18.40 -9.45 6.77
CA ARG A 26 17.62 -8.97 7.94
C ARG A 26 17.63 -7.44 8.09
N SER A 27 18.71 -6.79 7.66
CA SER A 27 18.82 -5.33 7.71
C SER A 27 17.84 -4.65 6.74
N ALA A 28 17.71 -5.17 5.52
CA ALA A 28 16.74 -4.69 4.55
C ALA A 28 15.30 -4.92 5.04
N ALA A 29 15.01 -6.11 5.59
CA ALA A 29 13.69 -6.42 6.12
C ALA A 29 13.27 -5.44 7.24
N SER A 30 14.18 -5.11 8.15
CA SER A 30 13.94 -4.11 9.20
C SER A 30 13.69 -2.71 8.62
N ARG A 31 14.48 -2.28 7.63
CA ARG A 31 14.28 -0.97 6.96
C ARG A 31 12.95 -0.89 6.20
N VAL A 32 12.55 -1.98 5.55
CA VAL A 32 11.24 -2.09 4.89
C VAL A 32 10.11 -2.01 5.93
N ALA A 33 10.23 -2.72 7.05
CA ALA A 33 9.24 -2.64 8.12
C ALA A 33 9.11 -1.21 8.67
N HIS A 34 10.22 -0.53 8.91
CA HIS A 34 10.23 0.87 9.36
C HIS A 34 9.60 1.82 8.33
N LEU A 35 9.83 1.59 7.03
CA LEU A 35 9.22 2.37 5.97
C LEU A 35 7.69 2.21 5.95
N ILE A 36 7.21 0.97 6.07
CA ILE A 36 5.79 0.64 5.90
C ILE A 36 4.99 0.95 7.16
N PHE A 37 5.48 0.51 8.32
CA PHE A 37 4.76 0.54 9.59
C PHE A 37 5.21 1.67 10.52
N GLY A 38 6.31 2.33 10.18
CA GLY A 38 6.88 3.39 10.98
C GLY A 38 7.84 2.88 12.04
N ARG A 39 8.39 3.83 12.80
CA ARG A 39 9.24 3.58 13.96
C ARG A 39 8.64 4.26 15.17
N LYS A 40 8.74 3.62 16.33
CA LYS A 40 8.30 4.22 17.61
C LYS A 40 9.15 5.42 18.03
N ASP A 41 10.41 5.45 17.60
CA ASP A 41 11.38 6.50 17.91
C ASP A 41 11.57 7.50 16.75
N ALA A 42 10.68 7.50 15.76
CA ALA A 42 10.70 8.50 14.71
C ALA A 42 10.40 9.89 15.31
N ALA A 43 11.15 10.90 14.88
CA ALA A 43 10.85 12.28 15.21
C ALA A 43 9.45 12.68 14.73
N GLU A 44 8.77 13.59 15.42
CA GLU A 44 7.42 14.06 15.05
C GLU A 44 7.35 14.69 13.65
N VAL A 45 8.49 15.17 13.13
CA VAL A 45 8.60 15.76 11.79
C VAL A 45 8.77 14.70 10.69
N ALA A 46 8.94 13.44 11.04
CA ALA A 46 9.09 12.37 10.06
C ALA A 46 7.79 12.18 9.24
N PRO A 47 7.87 11.87 7.94
CA PRO A 47 6.69 11.57 7.15
C PRO A 47 5.90 10.40 7.76
N PRO A 48 4.56 10.42 7.69
CA PRO A 48 3.76 9.32 8.20
C PRO A 48 4.11 8.03 7.45
N PRO A 49 4.18 6.89 8.16
CA PRO A 49 4.48 5.61 7.54
C PRO A 49 3.40 5.23 6.52
N TYR A 50 3.76 4.41 5.53
CA TYR A 50 2.85 4.11 4.41
C TYR A 50 1.53 3.50 4.86
N ILE A 51 1.52 2.67 5.91
CA ILE A 51 0.28 2.08 6.43
C ILE A 51 -0.72 3.11 7.00
N GLN A 52 -0.27 4.33 7.25
CA GLN A 52 -1.11 5.43 7.73
C GLN A 52 -1.56 6.37 6.62
N ARG A 53 -1.03 6.23 5.40
CA ARG A 53 -1.37 7.14 4.30
C ARG A 53 -2.80 6.88 3.80
N PRO A 54 -3.54 7.94 3.39
CA PRO A 54 -4.91 7.80 2.91
C PRO A 54 -5.03 6.81 1.75
N GLY A 55 -6.01 5.90 1.85
CA GLY A 55 -6.31 4.92 0.81
C GLY A 55 -5.43 3.67 0.82
N VAL A 56 -4.38 3.61 1.65
CA VAL A 56 -3.58 2.38 1.81
C VAL A 56 -4.35 1.38 2.66
N VAL A 57 -4.44 0.15 2.17
CA VAL A 57 -5.14 -0.97 2.81
C VAL A 57 -4.20 -2.16 2.88
N TRP A 58 -3.99 -2.65 4.10
CA TRP A 58 -3.12 -3.81 4.36
C TRP A 58 -3.96 -5.10 4.36
N ILE A 59 -3.77 -5.94 3.34
CA ILE A 59 -4.60 -7.13 3.12
C ILE A 59 -3.91 -8.44 3.52
N GLY A 60 -2.58 -8.45 3.54
CA GLY A 60 -1.75 -9.61 3.89
C GLY A 60 -0.34 -9.20 4.28
N GLN A 61 0.46 -10.12 4.82
CA GLN A 61 1.76 -9.82 5.46
C GLN A 61 2.62 -8.81 4.67
N SER A 62 2.84 -9.05 3.39
CA SER A 62 3.60 -8.18 2.49
C SER A 62 2.76 -7.71 1.28
N VAL A 63 1.44 -7.57 1.48
CA VAL A 63 0.50 -7.29 0.39
C VAL A 63 -0.42 -6.13 0.74
N PHE A 64 -0.51 -5.16 -0.17
CA PHE A 64 -1.23 -3.90 0.00
C PHE A 64 -2.10 -3.58 -1.21
N LEU A 65 -3.23 -2.94 -0.94
CA LEU A 65 -3.99 -2.17 -1.93
C LEU A 65 -3.77 -0.69 -1.66
N LEU A 66 -3.47 0.08 -2.69
CA LEU A 66 -3.17 1.49 -2.54
C LEU A 66 -3.44 2.30 -3.82
N PRO A 67 -3.64 3.62 -3.71
CA PRO A 67 -3.72 4.50 -4.87
C PRO A 67 -2.46 4.43 -5.72
N GLN A 68 -2.61 4.55 -7.05
CA GLN A 68 -1.49 4.48 -7.99
C GLN A 68 -0.33 5.44 -7.66
N SER A 69 -0.62 6.67 -7.20
CA SER A 69 0.43 7.64 -6.83
C SER A 69 1.30 7.15 -5.67
N ILE A 70 0.68 6.55 -4.66
CA ILE A 70 1.40 5.98 -3.51
C ILE A 70 2.16 4.72 -3.94
N ALA A 71 1.58 3.93 -4.85
CA ALA A 71 2.20 2.71 -5.34
C ALA A 71 3.52 2.99 -6.04
N VAL A 72 3.56 3.98 -6.94
CA VAL A 72 4.79 4.39 -7.64
C VAL A 72 5.89 4.75 -6.64
N GLU A 73 5.58 5.62 -5.66
CA GLU A 73 6.56 6.02 -4.64
C GLU A 73 7.03 4.82 -3.80
N LEU A 74 6.11 3.92 -3.40
CA LEU A 74 6.45 2.78 -2.57
C LEU A 74 7.32 1.76 -3.34
N VAL A 75 7.04 1.52 -4.61
CA VAL A 75 7.85 0.63 -5.47
C VAL A 75 9.29 1.13 -5.54
N GLU A 76 9.50 2.42 -5.82
CA GLU A 76 10.84 3.00 -5.91
C GLU A 76 11.62 2.83 -4.60
N ARG A 77 10.98 3.12 -3.46
CA ARG A 77 11.63 2.98 -2.15
C ARG A 77 11.91 1.52 -1.80
N LEU A 78 11.01 0.60 -2.11
CA LEU A 78 11.20 -0.84 -1.85
C LEU A 78 12.34 -1.42 -2.68
N HIS A 79 12.42 -1.08 -3.97
CA HIS A 79 13.56 -1.45 -4.81
C HIS A 79 14.88 -0.90 -4.26
N GLY A 80 14.89 0.37 -3.81
CA GLY A 80 16.07 0.98 -3.17
C GLY A 80 16.51 0.30 -1.87
N LEU A 81 15.64 -0.51 -1.25
CA LEU A 81 15.95 -1.32 -0.06
C LEU A 81 16.29 -2.78 -0.41
N GLY A 82 16.30 -3.14 -1.69
CA GLY A 82 16.59 -4.51 -2.15
C GLY A 82 15.42 -5.48 -2.03
N ALA A 83 14.18 -4.97 -1.96
CA ALA A 83 12.98 -5.80 -2.04
C ALA A 83 12.62 -6.10 -3.50
N SER A 84 12.12 -7.30 -3.76
CA SER A 84 11.45 -7.64 -5.02
C SER A 84 9.99 -7.18 -4.92
N VAL A 85 9.48 -6.49 -5.93
CA VAL A 85 8.12 -5.93 -5.91
C VAL A 85 7.33 -6.41 -7.13
N THR A 86 6.09 -6.82 -6.91
CA THR A 86 5.12 -7.15 -7.96
C THR A 86 3.91 -6.24 -7.82
N THR A 87 3.44 -5.69 -8.95
CA THR A 87 2.26 -4.83 -8.96
C THR A 87 1.24 -5.28 -10.00
N ALA A 88 -0.04 -5.20 -9.66
CA ALA A 88 -1.15 -5.37 -10.59
C ALA A 88 -2.14 -4.22 -10.42
N ARG A 89 -2.63 -3.67 -11.54
CA ARG A 89 -3.77 -2.75 -11.50
C ARG A 89 -5.04 -3.55 -11.29
N ILE A 90 -5.87 -3.11 -10.35
CA ILE A 90 -7.16 -3.74 -10.08
C ILE A 90 -8.28 -2.72 -10.07
N SER A 91 -9.47 -3.19 -10.42
CA SER A 91 -10.72 -2.45 -10.26
C SER A 91 -11.61 -3.25 -9.31
N ILE A 92 -11.84 -2.71 -8.12
CA ILE A 92 -12.67 -3.32 -7.09
C ILE A 92 -13.56 -2.22 -6.48
N PRO A 93 -14.86 -2.48 -6.25
CA PRO A 93 -15.73 -1.51 -5.59
C PRO A 93 -15.22 -1.14 -4.21
N ARG A 94 -15.34 0.14 -3.84
CA ARG A 94 -14.82 0.63 -2.54
C ARG A 94 -15.35 -0.14 -1.34
N ALA A 95 -16.62 -0.55 -1.38
CA ALA A 95 -17.25 -1.32 -0.31
C ALA A 95 -16.56 -2.68 -0.08
N GLU A 96 -16.11 -3.35 -1.14
CA GLU A 96 -15.43 -4.64 -1.04
C GLU A 96 -14.00 -4.49 -0.50
N ILE A 97 -13.32 -3.36 -0.78
CA ILE A 97 -12.00 -3.07 -0.21
C ILE A 97 -12.06 -3.01 1.31
N GLU A 98 -13.11 -2.41 1.86
CA GLU A 98 -13.28 -2.28 3.31
C GLU A 98 -13.32 -3.64 4.01
N ALA A 99 -13.83 -4.69 3.34
CA ALA A 99 -13.84 -6.05 3.87
C ALA A 99 -12.44 -6.63 4.08
N PHE A 100 -11.44 -6.14 3.32
CA PHE A 100 -10.04 -6.55 3.45
C PHE A 100 -9.24 -5.70 4.44
N ARG A 101 -9.81 -4.64 5.01
CA ARG A 101 -9.10 -3.83 6.01
C ARG A 101 -8.88 -4.66 7.26
N ARG A 102 -7.63 -5.05 7.50
CA ARG A 102 -7.23 -5.66 8.78
C ARG A 102 -7.39 -4.65 9.92
N ARG A 103 -7.90 -5.12 11.07
CA ARG A 103 -7.80 -4.38 12.34
C ARG A 103 -6.34 -4.10 12.61
N ARG A 104 -5.98 -2.82 12.77
CA ARG A 104 -4.67 -2.42 13.28
C ARG A 104 -4.53 -3.05 14.67
N LEU A 105 -3.50 -3.88 14.85
CA LEU A 105 -3.07 -4.36 16.16
C LEU A 105 -2.30 -3.26 16.89
#